data_AF-A0A978TG08-F1
#
_entry.id   AF-A0A978TG08-F1
#
_cell.length_a   1.000
_cell.length_b   1.000
_cell.length_c   1.000
_cell.angle_alpha   90.00
_cell.angle_beta   90.00
_cell.angle_gamma   90.00
#
_symmetry.space_group_name_H-M   'P 1'
#
loop_
_entity.id
_entity.type
_entity.pdbx_description
1 polymer ?
#
loop_
_entity_poly.entity_id
_entity_poly.type
_entity_poly.pdbx_seq_one_letter_code
_entity_poly.pdbx_strand_id
1 'polypeptide(L)'
;MTPTFEIEQALEAANLALHQVQGRPLTDIEILVLKGAWERDSYDQIAARNQYSTSYISQDIAPKLWKLLSEAVGDKVKKNSLREPLRRYWETQLQPGQPASEARGAKNSRAALPSIENNSDRPFPTYVRRPDIEDLCYDTLLNFPGTLPITSMHRSD
;
A
#
# COMPACT_ATOMS: atom_id res chain seq x y z
N MET A 1 9.29 -21.52 -10.12
CA MET A 1 7.90 -21.02 -10.14
C MET A 1 7.96 -19.50 -10.05
N THR A 2 7.60 -18.79 -11.12
CA THR A 2 7.50 -17.32 -11.06
C THR A 2 6.37 -16.97 -10.08
N PRO A 3 6.56 -16.06 -9.10
CA PRO A 3 5.45 -15.61 -8.27
C PRO A 3 4.40 -14.98 -9.18
N THR A 4 3.25 -15.65 -9.34
CA THR A 4 2.20 -15.16 -10.22
C THR A 4 1.50 -14.03 -9.52
N PHE A 5 1.81 -12.81 -9.95
CA PHE A 5 1.09 -11.62 -9.55
C PHE A 5 -0.24 -11.64 -10.32
N GLU A 6 -1.33 -12.05 -9.65
CA GLU A 6 -2.68 -12.14 -10.24
C GLU A 6 -3.43 -10.81 -10.10
N ILE A 7 -4.59 -10.75 -10.74
CA ILE A 7 -5.49 -9.60 -10.69
C ILE A 7 -5.98 -9.29 -9.27
N GLU A 8 -6.21 -10.31 -8.44
CA GLU A 8 -6.70 -10.14 -7.07
C GLU A 8 -5.68 -9.38 -6.22
N GLN A 9 -4.39 -9.76 -6.29
CA GLN A 9 -3.33 -9.02 -5.58
C GLN A 9 -3.16 -7.61 -6.14
N ALA A 10 -3.27 -7.43 -7.46
CA ALA A 10 -3.21 -6.10 -8.06
C ALA A 10 -4.38 -5.21 -7.60
N LEU A 11 -5.56 -5.78 -7.41
CA LEU A 11 -6.74 -5.08 -6.94
C LEU A 11 -6.59 -4.67 -5.47
N GLU A 12 -6.11 -5.59 -4.63
CA GLU A 12 -5.84 -5.30 -3.22
C GLU A 12 -4.73 -4.24 -3.06
N ALA A 13 -3.63 -4.34 -3.81
CA ALA A 13 -2.59 -3.30 -3.87
C ALA A 13 -3.17 -1.94 -4.24
N ALA A 14 -3.98 -1.88 -5.30
CA ALA A 14 -4.59 -0.65 -5.76
C ALA A 14 -5.57 -0.09 -4.72
N ASN A 15 -6.32 -0.96 -4.03
CA ASN A 15 -7.29 -0.56 -3.01
C ASN A 15 -6.59 0.07 -1.80
N LEU A 16 -5.52 -0.56 -1.33
CA LEU A 16 -4.68 -0.03 -0.27
C LEU A 16 -4.06 1.31 -0.68
N ALA A 17 -3.53 1.39 -1.90
CA ALA A 17 -2.93 2.62 -2.42
C ALA A 17 -3.95 3.78 -2.47
N LEU A 18 -5.17 3.52 -2.94
CA LEU A 18 -6.22 4.54 -3.00
C LEU A 18 -6.71 4.95 -1.61
N HIS A 19 -6.83 3.98 -0.70
CA HIS A 19 -7.21 4.22 0.70
C HIS A 19 -6.19 5.11 1.41
N GLN A 20 -4.90 4.95 1.14
CA GLN A 20 -3.85 5.79 1.72
C GLN A 20 -3.91 7.24 1.23
N VAL A 21 -4.22 7.47 -0.05
CA VAL A 21 -4.23 8.83 -0.64
C VAL A 21 -5.57 9.56 -0.43
N GLN A 22 -6.68 8.84 -0.53
CA GLN A 22 -8.03 9.44 -0.53
C GLN A 22 -8.85 9.09 0.71
N GLY A 23 -8.38 8.16 1.56
CA GLY A 23 -9.17 7.64 2.68
C GLY A 23 -10.40 6.84 2.25
N ARG A 24 -10.49 6.42 0.98
CA ARG A 24 -11.62 5.65 0.45
C ARG A 24 -11.16 4.45 -0.37
N PRO A 25 -11.93 3.35 -0.37
CA PRO A 25 -11.68 2.23 -1.27
C PRO A 25 -12.01 2.59 -2.73
N LEU A 26 -11.56 1.74 -3.65
CA LEU A 26 -11.96 1.80 -5.07
C LEU A 26 -13.47 1.59 -5.21
N THR A 27 -14.10 2.38 -6.07
CA THR A 27 -15.49 2.16 -6.50
C THR A 27 -15.58 1.06 -7.56
N ASP A 28 -16.76 0.46 -7.72
CA ASP A 28 -16.98 -0.63 -8.68
C ASP A 28 -16.51 -0.29 -10.11
N ILE A 29 -16.75 0.94 -10.55
CA ILE A 29 -16.30 1.40 -11.87
C ILE A 29 -14.77 1.53 -11.96
N GLU A 30 -14.11 1.97 -10.90
CA GLU A 30 -12.65 2.03 -10.83
C GLU A 30 -12.05 0.61 -10.84
N ILE A 31 -12.68 -0.34 -10.13
CA ILE A 31 -12.32 -1.76 -10.13
C ILE A 31 -12.44 -2.36 -11.53
N LEU A 32 -13.54 -2.10 -12.23
CA LEU A 32 -13.77 -2.56 -13.60
C LEU A 32 -12.72 -2.02 -14.57
N VAL A 33 -12.37 -0.74 -14.44
CA VAL A 33 -11.31 -0.12 -15.26
C VAL A 33 -9.96 -0.78 -14.98
N LEU A 34 -9.65 -1.07 -13.72
CA LEU A 34 -8.40 -1.75 -13.35
C LEU A 34 -8.36 -3.18 -13.90
N LYS A 35 -9.45 -3.94 -13.77
CA LYS A 35 -9.59 -5.29 -14.35
C LYS A 35 -9.46 -5.27 -15.87
N GLY A 36 -10.17 -4.38 -16.55
CA GLY A 36 -10.05 -4.26 -18.00
C GLY A 36 -8.64 -3.84 -18.44
N ALA A 37 -7.97 -2.95 -17.69
CA ALA A 37 -6.58 -2.61 -17.97
C ALA A 37 -5.63 -3.81 -17.81
N TRP A 38 -5.92 -4.70 -16.86
CA TRP A 38 -5.16 -5.93 -16.63
C TRP A 38 -5.29 -6.95 -17.76
N GLU A 39 -6.51 -7.10 -18.29
CA GLU A 39 -6.85 -7.95 -19.43
C GLU A 39 -6.50 -7.32 -20.79
N ARG A 40 -5.97 -6.09 -20.80
CA ARG A 40 -5.68 -5.28 -22.00
C ARG A 40 -6.92 -4.90 -22.80
N ASP A 41 -8.09 -4.90 -22.17
CA ASP A 41 -9.32 -4.40 -22.77
C ASP A 41 -9.24 -2.89 -23.06
N SER A 42 -10.05 -2.48 -24.03
CA SER A 42 -10.27 -1.08 -24.37
C SER A 42 -11.37 -0.51 -23.49
N TYR A 43 -11.30 0.79 -23.18
CA TYR A 43 -12.35 1.47 -22.40
C TYR A 43 -13.74 1.29 -23.01
N ASP A 44 -13.83 1.20 -24.34
CA ASP A 44 -15.06 0.92 -25.06
C ASP A 44 -15.67 -0.46 -24.72
N GLN A 45 -14.83 -1.51 -24.66
CA GLN A 45 -15.28 -2.85 -24.28
C GLN A 45 -15.74 -2.90 -22.82
N ILE A 46 -15.02 -2.21 -21.93
CA ILE A 46 -15.38 -2.12 -20.51
C ILE A 46 -16.73 -1.38 -20.36
N ALA A 47 -16.90 -0.29 -21.09
CA ALA A 47 -18.12 0.51 -21.10
C ALA A 47 -19.32 -0.28 -21.63
N ALA A 48 -19.16 -0.95 -22.77
CA ALA A 48 -20.19 -1.77 -23.40
C ALA A 48 -20.65 -2.93 -22.50
N ARG A 49 -19.73 -3.61 -21.82
CA ARG A 49 -20.06 -4.73 -20.91
C ARG A 49 -20.79 -4.27 -19.64
N ASN A 50 -20.51 -3.06 -19.17
CA ASN A 50 -21.03 -2.54 -17.90
C ASN A 50 -22.09 -1.43 -18.07
N GLN A 51 -22.60 -1.25 -19.29
CA GLN A 51 -23.63 -0.24 -19.64
C GLN A 51 -23.23 1.20 -19.27
N TYR A 52 -21.93 1.50 -19.27
CA TYR A 52 -21.41 2.84 -19.08
C TYR A 52 -21.11 3.52 -20.41
N SER A 53 -20.97 4.84 -20.40
CA SER A 53 -20.51 5.58 -21.57
C SER A 53 -19.00 5.49 -21.72
N THR A 54 -18.52 5.15 -22.92
CA THR A 54 -17.07 5.10 -23.24
C THR A 54 -16.37 6.43 -22.92
N SER A 55 -17.03 7.56 -23.20
CA SER A 55 -16.52 8.90 -22.86
C SER A 55 -16.36 9.09 -21.35
N TYR A 56 -17.33 8.64 -20.55
CA TYR A 56 -17.26 8.76 -19.09
C TYR A 56 -16.10 7.97 -18.50
N ILE A 57 -15.91 6.72 -18.95
CA ILE A 57 -14.78 5.89 -18.48
C ILE A 57 -13.45 6.48 -18.93
N SER A 58 -13.31 6.84 -20.21
CA SER A 58 -12.02 7.25 -20.77
C SER A 58 -11.61 8.67 -20.39
N GLN A 59 -12.55 9.58 -20.19
CA GLN A 59 -12.28 11.00 -19.91
C GLN A 59 -12.35 11.35 -18.42
N ASP A 60 -13.23 10.71 -17.65
CA ASP A 60 -13.43 11.02 -16.24
C ASP A 60 -12.73 9.99 -15.35
N ILE A 61 -13.15 8.73 -15.45
CA ILE A 61 -12.74 7.68 -14.50
C ILE A 61 -11.27 7.30 -14.67
N ALA A 62 -10.85 6.95 -15.89
CA ALA A 62 -9.52 6.45 -16.17
C ALA A 62 -8.41 7.45 -15.77
N PRO A 63 -8.37 8.71 -16.26
CA PRO A 63 -7.31 9.63 -15.91
C PRO A 63 -7.29 9.98 -14.42
N LYS A 64 -8.46 10.07 -13.78
CA LYS A 64 -8.56 10.30 -12.33
C LYS A 64 -7.96 9.13 -11.55
N LEU A 65 -8.31 7.90 -11.92
CA LEU A 65 -7.76 6.69 -11.30
C LEU A 65 -6.24 6.60 -11.46
N TRP A 66 -5.72 6.82 -12.68
CA TRP A 66 -4.27 6.76 -12.93
C TRP A 66 -3.51 7.83 -12.16
N LYS A 67 -4.07 9.03 -12.01
CA LYS A 67 -3.47 10.10 -11.22
C LYS A 67 -3.38 9.71 -9.74
N LEU A 68 -4.47 9.21 -9.17
CA LEU A 68 -4.51 8.76 -7.77
C LEU A 68 -3.54 7.62 -7.51
N LEU A 69 -3.52 6.61 -8.38
CA LEU A 69 -2.57 5.50 -8.26
C LEU A 69 -1.12 5.95 -8.40
N SER A 70 -0.85 6.91 -9.29
CA SER A 70 0.52 7.44 -9.44
C SER A 70 0.98 8.22 -8.21
N GLU A 71 0.07 8.94 -7.57
CA GLU A 71 0.33 9.65 -6.32
C GLU A 71 0.57 8.67 -5.15
N ALA A 72 -0.21 7.59 -5.10
CA ALA A 72 -0.13 6.59 -4.04
C ALA A 72 1.11 5.70 -4.14
N VAL A 73 1.44 5.24 -5.35
CA VAL A 73 2.59 4.36 -5.59
C VAL A 73 3.90 5.18 -5.70
N GLY A 74 3.81 6.47 -6.03
CA GLY A 74 4.96 7.34 -6.26
C GLY A 74 5.58 7.21 -7.66
N ASP A 75 5.03 6.32 -8.51
CA ASP A 75 5.47 6.08 -9.89
C ASP A 75 4.36 6.33 -10.90
N LYS A 76 4.72 6.73 -12.13
CA LYS A 76 3.72 6.98 -13.18
C LYS A 76 3.03 5.67 -13.62
N VAL A 77 1.81 5.46 -13.14
CA VAL A 77 0.95 4.35 -13.56
C VAL A 77 0.29 4.69 -14.89
N LYS A 78 0.48 3.82 -15.89
CA LYS A 78 -0.17 3.91 -17.20
C LYS A 78 -0.91 2.61 -17.50
N LYS A 79 -1.92 2.64 -18.38
CA LYS A 79 -2.69 1.46 -18.82
C LYS A 79 -1.81 0.26 -19.25
N ASN A 80 -0.61 0.50 -19.77
CA ASN A 80 0.30 -0.58 -20.21
C ASN A 80 1.38 -0.94 -19.18
N SER A 81 1.61 -0.05 -18.21
CA SER A 81 2.67 -0.15 -17.20
C SER A 81 2.06 -0.14 -15.81
N LEU A 82 0.84 -0.65 -15.59
CA LEU A 82 0.27 -0.79 -14.25
C LEU A 82 0.83 -2.00 -13.51
N ARG A 83 1.27 -3.03 -14.24
CA ARG A 83 1.75 -4.28 -13.64
C ARG A 83 3.03 -4.08 -12.85
N GLU A 84 3.98 -3.31 -13.37
CA GLU A 84 5.27 -3.08 -12.69
C GLU A 84 5.14 -2.25 -11.42
N PRO A 85 4.47 -1.06 -11.41
CA PRO A 85 4.28 -0.26 -10.21
C PRO A 85 3.44 -0.97 -9.16
N LEU A 86 2.36 -1.66 -9.55
CA LEU A 86 1.53 -2.40 -8.60
C LEU A 86 2.29 -3.61 -8.03
N ARG A 87 3.10 -4.30 -8.84
CA ARG A 87 3.96 -5.38 -8.34
C ARG A 87 4.96 -4.83 -7.32
N ARG A 88 5.65 -3.73 -7.64
CA ARG A 88 6.60 -3.08 -6.71
C ARG A 88 5.93 -2.65 -5.41
N TYR A 89 4.73 -2.06 -5.52
CA TYR A 89 3.95 -1.65 -4.37
C TYR A 89 3.53 -2.86 -3.52
N TRP A 90 3.06 -3.94 -4.15
CA TRP A 90 2.71 -5.19 -3.48
C TRP A 90 3.92 -5.82 -2.78
N GLU A 91 5.07 -5.91 -3.45
CA GLU A 91 6.31 -6.40 -2.86
C GLU A 91 6.74 -5.54 -1.67
N THR A 92 6.68 -4.22 -1.77
CA THR A 92 7.11 -3.29 -0.71
C THR A 92 6.19 -3.33 0.52
N GLN A 93 4.86 -3.33 0.30
CA GLN A 93 3.88 -3.24 1.38
C GLN A 93 3.59 -4.60 2.05
N LEU A 94 3.64 -5.71 1.30
CA LEU A 94 3.25 -7.03 1.79
C LEU A 94 4.42 -7.99 1.99
N GLN A 95 5.62 -7.64 1.51
CA GLN A 95 6.86 -8.36 1.83
C GLN A 95 7.95 -7.38 2.29
N PRO A 96 8.09 -7.11 3.60
CA PRO A 96 9.08 -6.17 4.14
C PRO A 96 10.55 -6.66 4.07
N GLY A 97 10.95 -7.39 3.02
CA GLY A 97 12.23 -8.12 2.96
C GLY A 97 13.08 -7.97 1.70
N GLN A 98 12.64 -7.25 0.66
CA GLN A 98 13.44 -7.11 -0.56
C GLN A 98 13.62 -5.63 -0.96
N PRO A 99 14.82 -5.04 -0.78
CA PRO A 99 15.10 -3.70 -1.29
C PRO A 99 15.08 -3.74 -2.83
N ALA A 100 14.09 -3.10 -3.43
CA ALA A 100 14.04 -2.87 -4.86
C ALA A 100 15.14 -1.86 -5.25
N SER A 101 16.29 -2.39 -5.65
CA SER A 101 17.23 -1.70 -6.52
C SER A 101 16.49 -1.24 -7.79
N GLU A 102 16.24 0.06 -7.91
CA GLU A 102 16.51 0.88 -9.10
C GLU A 102 15.80 2.23 -8.97
N ALA A 103 16.45 3.12 -8.23
CA ALA A 103 16.27 4.56 -8.41
C ALA A 103 16.67 4.94 -9.84
N ARG A 104 15.68 5.24 -10.70
CA ARG A 104 15.89 6.08 -11.88
C ARG A 104 14.93 7.25 -11.84
N GLY A 105 15.37 8.31 -11.16
CA GLY A 105 14.68 9.59 -11.29
C GLY A 105 14.91 10.63 -10.20
N ALA A 106 16.08 10.73 -9.59
CA ALA A 106 16.38 11.88 -8.74
C ALA A 106 17.78 12.41 -9.05
N LYS A 107 17.80 13.58 -9.69
CA LYS A 107 18.99 14.38 -9.91
C LYS A 107 19.32 15.13 -8.60
N ASN A 108 20.59 15.06 -8.17
CA ASN A 108 21.29 15.94 -7.20
C ASN A 108 20.86 15.72 -5.72
N SER A 109 21.68 15.68 -4.66
CA SER A 109 23.04 16.19 -4.41
C SER A 109 23.65 15.47 -3.18
N ARG A 110 24.93 15.13 -3.28
CA ARG A 110 25.99 15.01 -2.24
C ARG A 110 25.66 15.39 -0.78
N ALA A 111 25.70 14.38 0.12
CA ALA A 111 26.26 14.43 1.50
C ALA A 111 26.34 12.98 2.04
N ALA A 112 27.51 12.33 2.04
CA ALA A 112 28.42 12.13 3.19
C ALA A 112 27.77 11.34 4.36
N LEU A 113 27.86 10.00 4.35
CA LEU A 113 28.74 9.12 5.18
C LEU A 113 28.21 8.83 6.61
N PRO A 114 28.65 7.77 7.32
CA PRO A 114 29.32 6.51 6.91
C PRO A 114 28.76 5.24 7.58
N SER A 115 29.23 4.09 7.10
CA SER A 115 29.24 2.81 7.82
C SER A 115 29.93 2.94 9.18
N ILE A 116 29.36 2.33 10.22
CA ILE A 116 30.15 1.86 11.37
C ILE A 116 29.94 0.36 11.51
N GLU A 117 30.97 -0.32 11.06
CA GLU A 117 31.38 -1.64 11.49
C GLU A 117 31.61 -1.69 13.02
N ASN A 118 31.16 -2.80 13.60
CA ASN A 118 31.81 -3.58 14.66
C ASN A 118 31.18 -3.59 16.07
N ASN A 119 31.03 -4.86 16.51
CA ASN A 119 31.17 -5.39 17.87
C ASN A 119 29.90 -5.61 18.72
N SER A 120 29.64 -6.91 18.90
CA SER A 120 29.10 -7.67 20.04
C SER A 120 28.32 -6.94 21.14
N ASP A 121 27.23 -7.58 21.57
CA ASP A 121 26.48 -7.26 22.80
C ASP A 121 25.49 -6.10 22.69
N ARG A 122 24.38 -6.30 21.94
CA ARG A 122 23.13 -5.57 22.19
C ARG A 122 21.91 -6.49 22.03
N PRO A 123 21.01 -6.56 23.02
CA PRO A 123 19.77 -7.31 22.92
C PRO A 123 18.90 -6.69 21.81
N PHE A 124 18.12 -7.55 21.16
CA PHE A 124 17.18 -7.28 20.09
C PHE A 124 16.66 -5.83 20.01
N PRO A 125 16.59 -5.22 18.81
CA PRO A 125 16.07 -3.87 18.65
C PRO A 125 14.69 -3.76 19.30
N THR A 126 14.61 -2.82 20.24
CA THR A 126 13.41 -2.37 20.94
C THR A 126 12.24 -2.27 19.97
N TYR A 127 11.14 -2.94 20.32
CA TYR A 127 9.85 -2.98 19.64
C TYR A 127 9.61 -1.78 18.71
N VAL A 128 9.63 -2.02 17.39
CA VAL A 128 9.23 -1.04 16.39
C VAL A 128 7.70 -1.04 16.34
N ARG A 129 7.10 -0.04 17.00
CA ARG A 129 5.65 0.20 16.98
C ARG A 129 5.16 0.30 15.53
N ARG A 130 4.19 -0.54 15.15
CA ARG A 130 3.51 -0.55 13.84
C ARG A 130 2.20 0.26 13.96
N PRO A 131 2.17 1.51 13.47
CA PRO A 131 1.12 2.48 13.80
C PRO A 131 -0.26 2.24 13.15
N ASP A 132 -0.50 1.13 12.44
CA ASP A 132 -1.80 0.89 11.77
C ASP A 132 -2.61 -0.29 12.33
N ILE A 133 -2.03 -1.14 13.20
CA ILE A 133 -2.77 -2.26 13.81
C ILE A 133 -2.80 -2.24 15.34
N GLU A 134 -1.87 -1.53 15.98
CA GLU A 134 -1.79 -1.50 17.44
C GLU A 134 -2.86 -0.61 18.07
N ASP A 135 -3.23 0.51 17.43
CA ASP A 135 -4.25 1.43 17.96
C ASP A 135 -5.64 0.79 18.08
N LEU A 136 -6.02 -0.08 17.13
CA LEU A 136 -7.29 -0.84 17.21
C LEU A 136 -7.32 -1.86 18.36
N CYS A 137 -6.16 -2.40 18.75
CA CYS A 137 -6.07 -3.39 19.81
C CYS A 137 -6.14 -2.74 21.21
N TYR A 138 -5.52 -1.56 21.39
CA TYR A 138 -5.52 -0.85 22.68
C TYR A 138 -6.90 -0.34 23.10
N ASP A 139 -7.72 0.13 22.16
CA ASP A 139 -9.07 0.63 22.46
C ASP A 139 -9.94 -0.44 23.13
N THR A 140 -9.79 -1.69 22.68
CA THR A 140 -10.53 -2.83 23.24
C THR A 140 -10.07 -3.17 24.67
N LEU A 141 -8.81 -2.92 25.02
CA LEU A 141 -8.27 -3.20 26.37
C LEU A 141 -8.65 -2.16 27.42
N LEU A 142 -8.93 -0.91 27.01
CA LEU A 142 -9.37 0.15 27.93
C LEU A 142 -10.89 0.19 28.15
N ASN A 143 -11.68 -0.35 27.22
CA ASN A 143 -13.14 -0.22 27.25
C ASN A 143 -13.90 -1.39 27.90
N PHE A 144 -13.20 -2.30 28.59
CA PHE A 144 -13.84 -3.29 29.48
C PHE A 144 -13.86 -2.76 30.92
N PRO A 145 -15.03 -2.35 31.46
CA PRO A 145 -15.20 -2.09 32.89
C PRO A 145 -15.26 -3.44 33.64
N GLY A 146 -14.13 -4.14 33.74
CA GLY A 146 -14.10 -5.47 34.34
C GLY A 146 -12.74 -6.04 34.70
N THR A 147 -11.63 -5.32 34.48
CA THR A 147 -10.31 -5.78 34.93
C THR A 147 -10.00 -5.20 36.32
N LEU A 148 -9.75 -6.09 37.27
CA LEU A 148 -9.57 -5.78 38.69
C LEU A 148 -8.33 -4.89 38.90
N PRO A 149 -8.42 -3.83 39.71
CA PRO A 149 -7.25 -3.10 40.14
C PRO A 149 -6.48 -3.94 41.17
N ILE A 150 -5.36 -4.54 40.78
CA ILE A 150 -4.30 -4.87 41.76
C ILE A 150 -3.61 -3.56 42.13
N THR A 151 -4.24 -2.82 43.03
CA THR A 151 -3.60 -1.75 43.78
C THR A 151 -2.49 -2.34 44.66
N SER A 152 -1.28 -1.82 44.44
CA SER A 152 -0.24 -1.50 45.42
C SER A 152 -0.19 -2.27 46.74
N MET A 153 0.93 -2.93 47.01
CA MET A 153 1.60 -2.76 48.31
C MET A 153 3.12 -2.83 48.17
N HIS A 154 3.71 -1.65 48.10
CA HIS A 154 5.05 -1.37 48.57
C HIS A 154 5.06 -1.47 50.11
N ARG A 155 5.87 -2.35 50.71
CA ARG A 155 6.63 -2.04 51.93
C ARG A 155 7.68 -3.10 52.29
N SER A 156 8.89 -2.60 52.54
CA SER A 156 9.96 -3.16 53.37
C SER A 156 9.47 -3.72 54.71
N ASP A 157 10.05 -4.82 55.20
CA ASP A 157 11.31 -4.88 55.97
C ASP A 157 11.90 -6.30 55.86
#